data_AF-A0A951A9X0-F1
#
_entry.id   AF-A0A951A9X0-F1
#
_cell.length_a   1.000
_cell.length_b   1.000
_cell.length_c   1.000
_cell.angle_alpha   90.00
_cell.angle_beta   90.00
_cell.angle_gamma   90.00
#
_symmetry.space_group_name_H-M   'P 1'
#
loop_
_entity.id
_entity.type
_entity.pdbx_description
1 polymer ?
#
loop_
_entity_poly.entity_id
_entity_poly.type
_entity_poly.pdbx_seq_one_letter_code
_entity_poly.pdbx_strand_id
1 'polypeptide(L)' 'AMDRRMGALGFGWADVTATQVYTVFGIHRDLAAEIVRRGANAGGLTWHFARPPVQGLDFEMDVRGLARELVV' A
#
# COMPACT_ATOMS: atom_id res chain seq x y z
N ALA A 1 11.87 -0.49 0.69
CA ALA A 1 10.50 -0.24 0.20
C ALA A 1 9.65 -1.47 0.52
N MET A 2 8.33 -1.37 0.39
CA MET A 2 7.40 -2.42 0.84
C MET A 2 7.59 -3.75 0.10
N ASP A 3 7.88 -3.68 -1.21
CA ASP A 3 8.30 -4.79 -2.06
C ASP A 3 9.43 -5.65 -1.48
N ARG A 4 10.49 -5.03 -0.95
CA ARG A 4 11.60 -5.75 -0.32
C ARG A 4 11.18 -6.46 0.98
N ARG A 5 10.25 -5.87 1.74
CA ARG A 5 9.75 -6.45 2.99
C ARG A 5 8.87 -7.66 2.70
N MET A 6 7.98 -7.55 1.71
CA MET A 6 7.19 -8.69 1.23
C MET A 6 8.06 -9.78 0.61
N GLY A 7 9.08 -9.39 -0.17
CA GLY A 7 10.00 -10.34 -0.79
C GLY A 7 10.78 -11.18 0.23
N ALA A 8 11.12 -10.60 1.39
CA ALA A 8 11.72 -11.36 2.49
C ALA A 8 10.80 -12.44 3.09
N LEU A 9 9.49 -12.33 2.85
CA LEU A 9 8.47 -13.31 3.22
C LEU A 9 8.04 -14.23 2.06
N GLY A 10 8.63 -14.07 0.87
CA GLY A 10 8.31 -14.88 -0.32
C GLY A 10 7.14 -14.36 -1.16
N PHE A 11 6.68 -13.13 -0.93
CA PHE A 11 5.53 -12.54 -1.65
C PHE A 11 5.93 -11.33 -2.49
N GLY A 12 5.13 -11.02 -3.51
CA GLY A 12 5.26 -9.86 -4.37
C GLY A 12 3.95 -9.08 -4.53
N TRP A 13 3.99 -8.00 -5.32
CA TRP A 13 2.80 -7.16 -5.58
C TRP A 13 1.63 -7.93 -6.21
N ALA A 14 1.91 -9.01 -6.95
CA ALA A 14 0.87 -9.86 -7.53
C ALA A 14 0.04 -10.63 -6.47
N ASP A 15 0.57 -10.80 -5.26
CA ASP A 15 -0.10 -11.49 -4.15
C ASP A 15 -0.94 -10.52 -3.29
N VAL A 16 -0.84 -9.22 -3.54
CA VAL A 16 -1.52 -8.18 -2.74
C VAL A 16 -2.94 -7.98 -3.25
N THR A 17 -3.91 -8.20 -2.36
CA THR A 17 -5.34 -8.01 -2.64
C THR A 17 -5.86 -6.65 -2.17
N ALA A 18 -5.12 -5.92 -1.32
CA ALA A 18 -5.41 -4.53 -1.00
C ALA A 18 -4.17 -3.78 -0.49
N THR A 19 -4.03 -2.53 -0.91
CA THR A 19 -3.00 -1.59 -0.45
C THR A 19 -3.63 -0.39 0.23
N GLN A 20 -3.13 -0.02 1.40
CA GLN A 20 -3.57 1.14 2.16
C GLN A 20 -2.41 2.12 2.33
N VAL A 21 -2.68 3.42 2.16
CA VAL A 21 -1.70 4.49 2.38
C VAL A 21 -2.28 5.50 3.37
N TYR A 22 -1.47 5.90 4.35
CA TYR A 22 -1.80 6.95 5.32
C TYR A 22 -0.79 8.08 5.20
N THR A 23 -1.25 9.24 4.77
CA THR A 23 -0.45 10.45 4.74
C THR A 23 -1.33 11.69 4.59
N VAL A 24 -0.87 12.82 5.12
CA VAL A 24 -1.47 14.15 4.92
C VAL A 24 -0.99 14.83 3.64
N PHE A 25 -0.08 14.20 2.89
CA PHE A 25 0.44 14.75 1.64
C PHE A 25 -0.34 14.22 0.43
N GLY A 26 -0.57 15.07 -0.57
CA GLY A 26 -1.24 14.66 -1.80
C GLY A 26 -0.40 13.63 -2.58
N ILE A 27 -0.97 12.46 -2.88
CA ILE A 27 -0.24 11.37 -3.55
C ILE A 27 -0.37 11.38 -5.08
N HIS A 28 -1.25 12.21 -5.64
CA HIS A 28 -1.62 12.16 -7.06
C HIS A 28 -0.44 12.32 -8.02
N ARG A 29 0.52 13.19 -7.69
CA ARG A 29 1.71 13.45 -8.51
C ARG A 29 2.57 12.20 -8.69
N ASP A 30 2.75 11.43 -7.62
CA ASP A 30 3.66 10.29 -7.59
C ASP A 30 2.92 8.95 -7.75
N LEU A 31 1.59 8.95 -7.73
CA LEU A 31 0.74 7.76 -7.84
C LEU A 31 1.10 6.91 -9.07
N ALA A 32 1.14 7.53 -10.25
CA ALA A 32 1.43 6.80 -11.49
C ALA A 32 2.87 6.28 -11.52
N ALA A 33 3.83 7.15 -11.18
CA ALA A 33 5.25 6.83 -11.26
C ALA A 33 5.67 5.81 -10.20
N GLU A 34 5.25 5.95 -8.95
CA GLU A 34 5.79 5.14 -7.85
C GLU A 34 4.89 3.99 -7.42
N ILE A 35 3.57 4.13 -7.51
CA ILE A 35 2.65 3.08 -7.07
C ILE A 35 2.19 2.24 -8.25
N VAL A 36 1.63 2.87 -9.29
CA VAL A 36 1.04 2.15 -10.44
C VAL A 36 2.12 1.42 -11.24
N ARG A 37 3.24 2.09 -11.55
CA ARG A 37 4.37 1.47 -12.27
C ARG A 37 4.89 0.19 -11.59
N ARG A 38 4.80 0.10 -10.25
CA ARG A 38 5.24 -1.06 -9.47
C ARG A 38 4.18 -2.15 -9.34
N GLY A 39 2.95 -1.88 -9.78
CA GLY A 39 1.79 -2.78 -9.60
C GLY A 39 1.18 -2.73 -8.20
N ALA A 40 1.58 -1.77 -7.35
CA ALA A 40 1.17 -1.72 -5.95
C ALA A 40 -0.31 -1.37 -5.73
N ASN A 41 -1.05 -1.03 -6.79
CA ASN A 41 -2.48 -0.75 -6.77
C ASN A 41 -3.33 -1.83 -7.47
N ALA A 42 -2.76 -2.97 -7.87
CA ALA A 42 -3.47 -3.99 -8.65
C ALA A 42 -4.72 -4.53 -7.94
N GLY A 43 -4.64 -4.77 -6.62
CA GLY A 43 -5.78 -5.11 -5.76
C GLY A 43 -6.60 -3.90 -5.29
N GLY A 44 -6.38 -2.71 -5.86
CA GLY A 44 -6.91 -1.44 -5.36
C GLY A 44 -5.99 -0.77 -4.34
N LEU A 45 -6.10 0.56 -4.28
CA LEU A 45 -5.43 1.39 -3.29
C LEU A 45 -6.45 2.28 -2.60
N THR A 46 -6.47 2.26 -1.26
CA THR A 46 -7.18 3.25 -0.46
C THR A 46 -6.19 4.22 0.14
N TRP A 47 -6.40 5.51 -0.11
CA TRP A 47 -5.67 6.57 0.57
C TRP A 47 -6.52 7.12 1.71
N HIS A 48 -5.97 7.07 2.91
CA HIS A 48 -6.49 7.73 4.08
C HIS A 48 -5.75 9.04 4.26
N PHE A 49 -6.46 10.17 4.11
CA PHE A 49 -5.92 11.50 4.40
C PHE A 49 -5.79 11.69 5.91
N ALA A 50 -4.76 11.08 6.48
CA ALA A 50 -4.53 11.02 7.91
C ALA A 50 -3.03 11.06 8.20
N ARG A 51 -2.67 11.60 9.37
CA ARG A 51 -1.30 11.52 9.88
C ARG A 51 -1.09 10.13 10.52
N PRO A 52 -0.06 9.37 10.11
CA PRO A 52 0.32 8.15 10.81
C PRO A 52 0.51 8.38 12.32
N PRO A 53 0.16 7.41 13.18
CA PRO A 53 0.27 7.56 14.63
C PRO A 53 1.74 7.54 15.12
N VAL A 54 2.66 7.02 14.32
CA VAL A 54 4.09 6.92 14.66
C VAL A 54 4.78 8.28 14.50
N GLN A 55 5.39 8.79 15.57
CA GLN A 55 6.14 10.05 15.52
C GLN A 55 7.32 9.95 14.55
N GLY A 56 7.50 10.98 13.72
CA GLY A 56 8.54 11.03 12.70
C GLY A 56 8.22 10.24 11.42
N LEU A 57 7.05 9.61 11.33
CA LEU A 57 6.57 8.93 10.14
C LEU A 57 5.50 9.76 9.43
N ASP A 58 5.84 10.26 8.25
CA ASP A 58 4.97 11.11 7.43
C ASP A 58 4.20 10.34 6.35
N PHE A 59 4.61 9.09 6.11
CA PHE A 59 4.03 8.19 5.13
C PHE A 59 4.04 6.77 5.66
N GLU A 60 2.86 6.17 5.76
CA GLU A 60 2.68 4.78 6.13
C GLU A 60 1.97 4.02 5.00
N MET A 61 2.37 2.76 4.78
CA MET A 61 1.80 1.88 3.77
C MET A 61 1.66 0.49 4.34
N ASP A 62 0.44 -0.04 4.25
CA ASP A 62 0.10 -1.40 4.60
C ASP A 62 -0.40 -2.16 3.38
N VAL A 63 -0.18 -3.48 3.39
CA VAL A 63 -0.65 -4.39 2.35
C VAL A 63 -1.20 -5.65 2.99
N ARG A 64 -2.18 -6.26 2.33
CA ARG A 64 -2.66 -7.60 2.68
C ARG A 64 -2.85 -8.44 1.42
N GLY A 65 -2.70 -9.75 1.57
CA GLY A 65 -3.08 -10.75 0.58
C GLY A 65 -3.98 -11.78 1.24
N LEU A 66 -5.21 -11.96 0.72
CA LEU A 66 -6.18 -12.93 1.24
C LEU A 66 -6.65 -13.85 0.11
N ALA A 67 -6.87 -15.13 0.42
CA ALA A 67 -7.47 -16.07 -0.54
C ALA A 67 -8.98 -15.82 -0.74
N ARG A 68 -9.67 -15.29 0.27
CA ARG A 68 -11.10 -15.01 0.25
C ARG A 68 -11.42 -13.86 1.21
N GLU A 69 -12.23 -12.92 0.76
CA GLU A 69 -12.77 -11.83 1.58
C GLU A 69 -14.30 -11.98 1.67
N LEU A 70 -14.84 -11.91 2.88
CA LEU A 70 -16.27 -12.03 3.17
C LEU A 70 -16.74 -10.71 3.78
N VAL A 71 -17.77 -10.12 3.17
CA VAL A 71 -18.43 -8.90 3.67
C VAL A 71 -19.81 -9.32 4.18
N VAL A 72 -20.09 -9.04 5.45
CA VAL A 72 -21.33 -9.45 6.16
C VAL A 72 -22.08 -8.21 6.61
#